data_AF-A0A8C8TJK8-F1
#
_entry.id   AF-A0A8C8TJK8-F1
#
_cell.length_a   1.000
_cell.length_b   1.000
_cell.length_c   1.000
_cell.angle_alpha   90.00
_cell.angle_beta   90.00
_cell.angle_gamma   90.00
#
_symmetry.space_group_name_H-M   'P 1'
#
loop_
_entity.id
_entity.type
_entity.pdbx_description
1 polymer ?
#
loop_
_entity_poly.entity_id
_entity_poly.type
_entity_poly.pdbx_seq_one_letter_code
_entity_poly.pdbx_strand_id
1 'polypeptide(L)'
;MLCPLRHETGEKMVVCKHWLRGLCRKGDGCNFLHQYDVNKMPVCYFHSKFGSCSNKDCSFLHVKPAPKTQSCPWYDQGFCKDGPLCKYRHVHQAMCPDYFTGFCPKGPKCQLGQESLEQGFLMTSLYLQLVNQPRNPATPASSGNILAAPSQAKPMVYHQKRWTLPPACSSRAQPAP
;
A
#
# COMPACT_ATOMS: atom_id res chain seq x y z
N MET A 1 38.88 35.05 -16.81
CA MET A 1 39.86 34.06 -16.33
C MET A 1 39.26 33.37 -15.10
N LEU A 2 38.93 32.09 -15.21
CA LEU A 2 38.62 31.17 -14.10
C LEU A 2 39.94 30.50 -13.67
N CYS A 3 40.17 30.29 -12.37
CA CYS A 3 41.42 29.75 -11.81
C CYS A 3 42.65 30.66 -12.09
N PRO A 4 43.54 31.00 -11.12
CA PRO A 4 43.66 30.59 -9.72
C PRO A 4 43.03 31.60 -8.74
N LEU A 5 42.56 31.10 -7.60
CA LEU A 5 41.96 31.81 -6.45
C LEU A 5 40.45 32.15 -6.45
N ARG A 6 39.64 31.64 -7.37
CA ARG A 6 38.22 31.32 -7.15
C ARG A 6 37.64 30.78 -8.44
N HIS A 7 36.98 29.63 -8.38
CA HIS A 7 35.96 29.35 -9.38
C HIS A 7 34.88 30.40 -9.17
N GLU A 8 34.60 31.23 -10.18
CA GLU A 8 33.30 31.91 -10.23
C GLU A 8 32.25 30.81 -10.35
N THR A 9 31.76 30.47 -9.16
CA THR A 9 30.50 29.83 -8.80
C THR A 9 29.77 29.26 -10.01
N GLY A 10 29.87 27.94 -10.18
CA GLY A 10 28.98 27.21 -11.06
C GLY A 10 27.53 27.66 -10.86
N GLU A 11 26.77 27.65 -11.95
CA GLU A 11 25.42 28.21 -12.03
C GLU A 11 24.62 27.97 -10.75
N LYS A 12 24.17 29.05 -10.10
CA LYS A 12 23.42 28.95 -8.83
C LYS A 12 22.11 28.20 -9.10
N MET A 13 22.05 26.93 -8.72
CA MET A 13 20.96 26.04 -9.11
C MET A 13 19.67 26.20 -8.30
N VAL A 14 19.77 26.73 -7.08
CA VAL A 14 18.63 26.77 -6.13
C VAL A 14 18.44 28.17 -5.57
N VAL A 15 17.19 28.61 -5.49
CA VAL A 15 16.78 29.89 -4.90
C VAL A 15 17.11 29.90 -3.40
N CYS A 16 17.71 31.01 -2.95
CA CYS A 16 18.08 31.21 -1.57
C CYS A 16 16.84 31.35 -0.67
N LYS A 17 16.63 30.39 0.23
CA LYS A 17 15.51 30.43 1.20
C LYS A 17 15.53 31.66 2.11
N HIS A 18 16.71 32.24 2.38
CA HIS A 18 16.84 33.41 3.26
C HIS A 18 16.57 34.71 2.51
N TRP A 19 16.91 34.78 1.23
CA TRP A 19 16.66 35.94 0.37
C TRP A 19 15.16 36.13 0.13
N LEU A 20 14.42 35.04 -0.07
CA LEU A 20 12.95 35.07 -0.16
C LEU A 20 12.28 35.74 1.06
N ARG A 21 12.96 35.76 2.21
CA ARG A 21 12.48 36.39 3.46
C ARG A 21 13.11 37.75 3.73
N GLY A 22 13.98 38.25 2.85
CA GLY A 22 14.77 39.47 3.08
C GLY A 22 15.84 39.36 4.16
N LEU A 23 16.20 38.14 4.60
CA LEU A 23 17.13 37.91 5.72
C LEU A 23 18.56 37.57 5.27
N CYS A 24 18.80 37.48 3.96
CA CYS A 24 20.12 37.11 3.44
C CYS A 24 21.07 38.31 3.49
N ARG A 25 22.12 38.21 4.32
CA ARG A 25 23.16 39.24 4.45
C ARG A 25 24.33 39.11 3.46
N LYS A 26 24.35 38.02 2.67
CA LYS A 26 25.47 37.72 1.75
C LYS A 26 25.42 38.49 0.43
N GLY A 27 24.30 39.15 0.12
CA GLY A 27 24.12 39.88 -1.15
C GLY A 27 24.44 38.99 -2.36
N ASP A 28 25.15 39.55 -3.34
CA ASP A 28 25.51 38.85 -4.59
C ASP A 28 26.53 37.73 -4.38
N GLY A 29 27.29 37.78 -3.28
CA GLY A 29 28.21 36.73 -2.83
C GLY A 29 27.52 35.51 -2.21
N CYS A 30 26.20 35.43 -2.26
CA CYS A 30 25.47 34.26 -1.80
C CYS A 30 25.66 33.07 -2.75
N ASN A 31 25.92 31.89 -2.20
CA ASN A 31 26.05 30.63 -2.95
C ASN A 31 24.72 30.15 -3.58
N PHE A 32 23.61 30.83 -3.28
CA PHE A 32 22.27 30.52 -3.75
C PHE A 32 21.73 31.65 -4.64
N LEU A 33 20.78 31.33 -5.52
CA LEU A 33 20.21 32.28 -6.46
C LEU A 33 19.35 33.32 -5.71
N HIS A 34 19.60 34.61 -5.99
CA HIS A 34 18.81 35.73 -5.50
C HIS A 34 17.87 36.25 -6.61
N GLN A 35 17.18 35.32 -7.24
CA GLN A 35 16.19 35.58 -8.27
C GLN A 35 15.04 34.62 -8.05
N TYR A 36 13.82 35.08 -8.30
CA TYR A 36 12.64 34.25 -8.21
C TYR A 36 12.54 33.41 -9.49
N ASP A 37 12.79 32.12 -9.38
CA ASP A 37 12.60 31.13 -10.45
C ASP A 37 11.89 29.92 -9.84
N VAL A 38 10.71 29.59 -10.36
CA VAL A 38 9.86 28.50 -9.88
C VAL A 38 10.56 27.15 -10.06
N ASN A 39 11.33 26.96 -11.12
CA ASN A 39 11.98 25.68 -11.41
C ASN A 39 13.18 25.42 -10.51
N LYS A 40 13.80 26.48 -10.00
CA LYS A 40 14.96 26.43 -9.10
C LYS A 40 14.56 26.61 -7.63
N MET A 41 13.26 26.64 -7.34
CA MET A 41 12.76 26.85 -5.99
C MET A 41 13.01 25.60 -5.12
N PRO A 42 13.40 25.75 -3.85
CA PRO A 42 13.63 24.58 -3.00
C PRO A 42 12.34 23.79 -2.75
N VAL A 43 12.51 22.49 -2.45
CA VAL A 43 11.42 21.57 -2.17
C VAL A 43 10.73 21.93 -0.85
N CYS A 44 9.40 21.85 -0.83
CA CYS A 44 8.60 22.06 0.35
C CYS A 44 8.86 20.97 1.39
N TYR A 45 9.36 21.38 2.56
CA TYR A 45 9.64 20.46 3.67
C TYR A 45 8.38 19.72 4.14
N PHE A 46 7.25 20.41 4.28
CA PHE A 46 6.01 19.81 4.78
C PHE A 46 5.46 18.78 3.81
N HIS A 47 5.38 19.13 2.52
CA HIS A 47 4.91 18.20 1.51
C HIS A 47 5.84 16.99 1.36
N SER A 48 7.16 17.21 1.35
CA SER A 48 8.11 16.10 1.22
C SER A 48 8.10 15.15 2.41
N LYS A 49 7.85 15.64 3.63
CA LYS A 49 7.89 14.84 4.86
C LYS A 49 6.56 14.21 5.22
N PHE A 50 5.46 14.96 5.07
CA PHE A 50 4.12 14.56 5.51
C PHE A 50 3.20 14.19 4.35
N GLY A 51 3.63 14.38 3.10
CA GLY A 51 2.81 14.18 1.91
C GLY A 51 1.75 15.27 1.68
N SER A 52 1.60 16.21 2.62
CA SER A 52 0.63 17.29 2.55
C SER A 52 1.23 18.63 3.02
N CYS A 53 0.81 19.72 2.39
CA CYS A 53 1.13 21.08 2.81
C CYS A 53 -0.17 21.80 3.14
N SER A 54 -0.22 22.53 4.26
CA SER A 54 -1.40 23.31 4.67
C SER A 54 -1.63 24.53 3.78
N ASN A 55 -0.56 25.07 3.19
CA ASN A 55 -0.63 26.25 2.34
C ASN A 55 -1.01 25.86 0.91
N LYS A 56 -2.16 26.37 0.44
CA LYS A 56 -2.64 26.20 -0.93
C LYS A 56 -1.74 26.88 -1.98
N ASP A 57 -1.22 28.06 -1.65
CA ASP A 57 -0.31 28.85 -2.49
C ASP A 57 1.14 28.74 -2.00
N CYS A 58 1.62 27.51 -1.82
CA CYS A 58 2.98 27.26 -1.34
C CYS A 58 4.00 27.63 -2.43
N SER A 59 4.89 28.57 -2.14
CA SER A 59 5.94 28.96 -3.09
C SER A 59 6.97 27.85 -3.33
N PHE A 60 7.11 26.87 -2.43
CA PHE A 60 8.10 25.79 -2.53
C PHE A 60 7.60 24.62 -3.39
N LEU A 61 8.52 23.88 -4.02
CA LEU A 61 8.14 22.78 -4.92
C LEU A 61 7.49 21.61 -4.17
N HIS A 62 6.32 21.19 -4.64
CA HIS A 62 5.63 19.97 -4.20
C HIS A 62 6.02 18.79 -5.11
N VAL A 63 7.15 18.16 -4.81
CA VAL A 63 7.62 16.97 -5.54
C VAL A 63 6.91 15.73 -5.01
N LYS A 64 6.09 15.08 -5.84
CA LYS A 64 5.54 13.77 -5.53
C LYS A 64 6.64 12.71 -5.70
N PRO A 65 6.78 11.76 -4.76
CA PRO A 65 7.67 10.62 -4.97
C PRO A 65 7.28 9.94 -6.29
N ALA A 66 8.28 9.60 -7.10
CA ALA A 66 8.03 8.89 -8.35
C ALA A 66 7.21 7.62 -8.04
N PRO A 67 6.12 7.35 -8.78
CA PRO A 67 5.37 6.12 -8.60
C PRO A 67 6.31 4.93 -8.84
N LYS A 68 6.24 3.93 -7.96
CA LYS A 68 6.98 2.67 -8.13
C LYS A 68 6.33 1.93 -9.31
N THR A 69 6.86 2.09 -10.53
CA THR A 69 6.24 1.52 -11.73
C THR A 69 6.36 0.00 -11.79
N GLN A 70 7.50 -0.56 -11.35
CA GLN A 70 7.78 -2.00 -11.40
C GLN A 70 7.28 -2.71 -10.13
N SER A 71 6.68 -3.90 -10.29
CA SER A 71 6.34 -4.78 -9.17
C SER A 71 7.60 -5.39 -8.55
N CYS A 72 7.51 -5.79 -7.28
CA CYS A 72 8.61 -6.42 -6.57
C CYS A 72 8.58 -7.93 -6.80
N PRO A 73 9.58 -8.53 -7.50
CA PRO A 73 9.57 -9.96 -7.79
C PRO A 73 9.55 -10.83 -6.51
N TRP A 74 10.18 -10.36 -5.43
CA TRP A 74 10.22 -11.06 -4.15
C TRP A 74 8.89 -11.00 -3.40
N TYR A 75 8.19 -9.88 -3.48
CA TYR A 75 6.87 -9.74 -2.86
C TYR A 75 5.82 -10.55 -3.62
N ASP A 76 5.92 -10.59 -4.95
CA ASP A 76 5.07 -11.39 -5.81
C ASP A 76 5.24 -12.91 -5.52
N GLN A 77 6.37 -13.32 -4.94
CA GLN A 77 6.62 -14.68 -4.43
C GLN A 77 6.14 -14.89 -2.97
N GLY A 78 5.64 -13.85 -2.31
CA GLY A 78 5.03 -13.90 -0.98
C GLY A 78 5.75 -13.07 0.09
N PHE A 79 7.07 -12.89 0.02
CA PHE A 79 7.80 -12.13 1.05
C PHE A 79 8.95 -11.30 0.48
N CYS A 80 8.93 -9.99 0.77
CA CYS A 80 10.03 -9.09 0.48
C CYS A 80 10.75 -8.69 1.77
N LYS A 81 12.05 -8.97 1.85
CA LYS A 81 12.93 -8.59 2.97
C LYS A 81 12.94 -7.09 3.29
N ASP A 82 12.73 -6.24 2.29
CA ASP A 82 12.75 -4.78 2.43
C ASP A 82 11.41 -4.22 2.95
N GLY A 83 10.36 -5.07 3.01
CA GLY A 83 9.05 -4.72 3.54
C GLY A 83 8.47 -3.43 2.93
N PRO A 84 7.87 -2.51 3.72
CA PRO A 84 7.25 -1.29 3.21
C PRO A 84 8.26 -0.30 2.60
N LEU A 85 9.55 -0.45 2.92
CA LEU A 85 10.63 0.39 2.41
C LEU A 85 11.17 -0.10 1.05
N CYS A 86 10.65 -1.21 0.52
CA CYS A 86 11.11 -1.73 -0.77
C CYS A 86 10.99 -0.68 -1.87
N LYS A 87 12.02 -0.56 -2.73
CA LYS A 87 12.01 0.35 -3.88
C LYS A 87 10.95 -0.01 -4.93
N TYR A 88 10.50 -1.27 -4.96
CA TYR A 88 9.51 -1.77 -5.91
C TYR A 88 8.10 -1.75 -5.33
N ARG A 89 7.09 -1.79 -6.21
CA ARG A 89 5.67 -1.80 -5.81
C ARG A 89 5.29 -3.17 -5.28
N HIS A 90 4.75 -3.21 -4.08
CA HIS A 90 4.12 -4.41 -3.51
C HIS A 90 2.64 -4.39 -3.88
N VAL A 91 2.19 -5.43 -4.56
CA VAL A 91 0.78 -5.62 -4.93
C VAL A 91 0.27 -6.81 -4.16
N HIS A 92 -0.67 -6.58 -3.26
CA HIS A 92 -1.33 -7.70 -2.58
C HIS A 92 -2.29 -8.37 -3.57
N GLN A 93 -1.97 -9.60 -3.97
CA GLN A 93 -2.86 -10.39 -4.82
C GLN A 93 -4.08 -10.79 -3.98
N ALA A 94 -5.25 -10.25 -4.34
CA ALA A 94 -6.49 -10.58 -3.65
C ALA A 94 -7.01 -11.93 -4.16
N MET A 95 -7.00 -12.93 -3.27
CA MET A 95 -7.67 -14.21 -3.51
C MET A 95 -9.18 -14.00 -3.58
N CYS A 96 -9.85 -14.71 -4.50
CA CYS A 96 -11.31 -14.76 -4.53
C CYS A 96 -11.84 -15.45 -3.26
N PRO A 97 -12.66 -14.78 -2.43
CA PRO A 97 -13.20 -15.39 -1.19
C PRO A 97 -14.02 -16.64 -1.46
N ASP A 98 -14.85 -16.62 -2.51
CA ASP A 98 -15.70 -17.76 -2.89
C ASP A 98 -14.86 -18.94 -3.42
N TYR A 99 -13.74 -18.65 -4.08
CA TYR A 99 -12.81 -19.68 -4.53
C TYR A 99 -12.03 -20.28 -3.34
N PHE A 100 -11.61 -19.43 -2.40
CA PHE A 100 -10.95 -19.86 -1.17
C PHE A 100 -11.86 -20.75 -0.30
N THR A 101 -13.17 -20.47 -0.28
CA THR A 101 -14.18 -21.30 0.41
C THR A 101 -14.60 -22.54 -0.38
N GLY A 102 -14.08 -22.73 -1.60
CA GLY A 102 -14.26 -23.93 -2.41
C GLY A 102 -15.49 -23.90 -3.35
N PHE A 103 -16.32 -22.86 -3.29
CA PHE A 103 -17.50 -22.73 -4.16
C PHE A 103 -17.52 -21.38 -4.87
N CYS A 104 -16.67 -21.22 -5.89
CA CYS A 104 -16.75 -20.06 -6.77
C CYS A 104 -17.70 -20.38 -7.94
N PRO A 105 -18.77 -19.60 -8.17
CA PRO A 105 -19.68 -19.81 -9.30
C PRO A 105 -19.00 -19.62 -10.67
N LYS A 106 -17.86 -18.91 -10.70
CA LYS A 106 -17.02 -18.74 -11.89
C LYS A 106 -16.03 -19.91 -12.10
N GLY A 107 -15.89 -20.77 -11.11
CA GLY A 107 -15.00 -21.93 -11.12
C GLY A 107 -13.54 -21.56 -11.48
N PRO A 108 -12.83 -22.41 -12.24
CA PRO A 108 -11.43 -22.19 -12.61
C PRO A 108 -11.21 -20.97 -13.54
N LYS A 109 -12.28 -20.38 -14.08
CA LYS A 109 -12.22 -19.16 -14.91
C LYS A 109 -12.26 -17.88 -14.08
N CYS A 110 -12.25 -17.98 -12.75
CA CYS A 110 -12.25 -16.81 -11.88
C CYS A 110 -10.94 -16.02 -12.01
N GLN A 111 -11.01 -14.75 -12.40
CA GLN A 111 -9.86 -13.85 -12.55
C GLN A 111 -9.06 -13.66 -11.24
N LEU A 112 -9.70 -13.88 -10.09
CA LEU A 112 -9.11 -13.79 -8.76
C LEU A 112 -8.92 -15.18 -8.12
N GLY A 113 -9.28 -16.25 -8.84
CA GLY A 113 -9.23 -17.62 -8.33
C GLY A 113 -7.89 -18.31 -8.57
N GLN A 114 -6.93 -17.63 -9.19
CA GLN A 114 -5.61 -18.19 -9.43
C GLN A 114 -4.50 -17.29 -8.89
N GLU A 115 -3.76 -17.84 -7.95
CA GLU A 115 -2.30 -17.78 -7.95
C GLU A 115 -1.81 -19.22 -8.13
N SER A 116 -0.91 -19.41 -9.08
CA SER A 116 -0.52 -20.69 -9.68
C SER A 116 0.08 -21.69 -8.68
N LEU A 117 -0.77 -22.53 -8.08
CA LEU A 117 -0.34 -23.87 -7.65
C LEU A 117 -0.51 -24.81 -8.85
N GLU A 118 0.40 -24.69 -9.83
CA GLU A 118 0.58 -25.66 -10.94
C GLU A 118 0.89 -27.09 -10.42
N GLN A 119 1.05 -27.29 -9.10
CA GLN A 119 1.32 -28.59 -8.48
C GLN A 119 0.12 -29.17 -7.71
N GLY A 120 -1.09 -28.63 -7.89
CA GLY A 120 -2.31 -29.12 -7.24
C GLY A 120 -3.22 -30.01 -8.11
N PHE A 121 -2.86 -30.27 -9.37
CA PHE A 121 -3.75 -30.89 -10.36
C PHE A 121 -4.23 -32.31 -9.98
N LEU A 122 -3.55 -32.98 -9.06
CA LEU A 122 -3.93 -34.33 -8.58
C LEU A 122 -4.97 -34.32 -7.45
N MET A 123 -5.14 -33.21 -6.72
CA MET A 123 -6.08 -33.15 -5.58
C MET A 123 -7.51 -32.77 -6.01
N THR A 124 -7.68 -32.05 -7.12
CA THR A 124 -9.01 -31.59 -7.57
C THR A 124 -9.80 -32.70 -8.27
N SER A 125 -9.15 -33.59 -9.03
CA SER A 125 -9.82 -34.72 -9.68
C SER A 125 -10.40 -35.72 -8.67
N LEU A 126 -9.67 -36.05 -7.61
CA LEU A 126 -10.14 -37.00 -6.60
C LEU A 126 -11.31 -36.43 -5.78
N TYR A 127 -11.30 -35.12 -5.47
CA TYR A 127 -12.37 -34.47 -4.72
C TYR A 127 -13.67 -34.36 -5.53
N LEU A 128 -13.59 -34.01 -6.83
CA LEU A 128 -14.77 -33.93 -7.70
C LEU A 128 -15.44 -35.30 -7.97
N GLN A 129 -14.69 -36.40 -7.89
CA GLN A 129 -15.26 -37.76 -8.02
C GLN A 129 -15.99 -38.23 -6.76
N LEU A 130 -15.70 -37.68 -5.59
CA LEU A 130 -16.36 -38.05 -4.33
C LEU A 130 -17.67 -37.29 -4.09
N VAL A 131 -17.75 -36.01 -4.50
CA VAL A 131 -18.94 -35.17 -4.24
C VAL A 131 -20.06 -35.33 -5.28
N ASN A 132 -19.77 -35.90 -6.45
CA ASN A 132 -20.75 -36.11 -7.53
C ASN A 132 -21.39 -37.50 -7.55
N GLN A 133 -21.25 -38.30 -6.47
CA GLN A 133 -21.96 -39.57 -6.39
C GLN A 133 -23.45 -39.33 -6.08
N PRO A 134 -24.38 -39.89 -6.87
CA PRO A 134 -25.81 -39.74 -6.61
C PRO A 134 -26.16 -40.41 -5.27
N ARG A 135 -26.77 -39.63 -4.38
CA ARG A 135 -27.28 -40.13 -3.10
C ARG A 135 -28.53 -40.98 -3.38
N ASN A 136 -28.35 -42.28 -3.56
CA ASN A 136 -29.46 -43.22 -3.74
C ASN A 136 -30.26 -43.35 -2.42
N PRO A 137 -31.59 -43.15 -2.41
CA PRO A 137 -32.40 -43.15 -1.19
C PRO A 137 -32.77 -44.55 -0.65
N ALA A 138 -31.98 -45.59 -0.94
CA ALA A 138 -32.30 -46.95 -0.53
C ALA A 138 -31.11 -47.67 0.11
N THR A 139 -30.94 -47.52 1.43
CA THR A 139 -30.31 -48.54 2.30
C THR A 139 -30.60 -48.23 3.77
N PRO A 140 -30.96 -49.23 4.61
CA PRO A 140 -31.42 -49.02 5.97
C PRO A 140 -30.26 -48.85 6.95
N ALA A 141 -30.59 -48.23 8.07
CA ALA A 141 -29.73 -48.09 9.23
C ALA A 141 -29.36 -49.45 9.84
N SER A 142 -28.08 -49.64 10.19
CA SER A 142 -27.70 -50.58 11.25
C SER A 142 -26.45 -50.09 12.01
N SER A 143 -26.75 -49.57 13.20
CA SER A 143 -26.14 -49.90 14.50
C SER A 143 -24.63 -49.77 14.75
N GLY A 144 -24.35 -48.87 15.72
CA GLY A 144 -23.31 -49.01 16.76
C GLY A 144 -22.04 -48.19 16.51
N ASN A 145 -21.52 -47.38 17.45
CA ASN A 145 -21.87 -47.18 18.85
C ASN A 145 -21.15 -45.93 19.41
N ILE A 146 -21.82 -45.28 20.36
CA ILE A 146 -21.30 -44.57 21.55
C ILE A 146 -20.73 -43.15 21.38
N LEU A 147 -21.40 -42.27 22.13
CA LEU A 147 -21.10 -40.88 22.44
C LEU A 147 -19.72 -40.68 23.08
N ALA A 148 -19.06 -39.58 22.71
CA ALA A 148 -18.35 -38.76 23.67
C ALA A 148 -18.50 -37.28 23.26
N ALA A 149 -19.26 -36.52 24.04
CA ALA A 149 -19.17 -35.06 24.01
C ALA A 149 -18.01 -34.62 24.90
N PRO A 150 -17.18 -33.68 24.44
CA PRO A 150 -16.57 -32.72 25.34
C PRO A 150 -17.10 -31.35 24.96
N SER A 151 -18.15 -30.95 25.67
CA SER A 151 -18.25 -29.58 26.18
C SER A 151 -16.88 -29.16 26.74
N GLN A 152 -16.50 -27.90 26.52
CA GLN A 152 -15.29 -27.22 26.99
C GLN A 152 -14.14 -27.08 25.99
N ALA A 153 -14.40 -26.45 24.84
CA ALA A 153 -13.38 -25.59 24.22
C ALA A 153 -13.67 -24.15 24.66
N LYS A 154 -12.82 -23.59 25.53
CA LYS A 154 -12.86 -22.16 25.89
C LYS A 154 -12.66 -21.33 24.61
N PRO A 155 -13.40 -20.22 24.43
CA PRO A 155 -13.19 -19.36 23.27
C PRO A 155 -11.79 -18.76 23.36
N MET A 156 -10.94 -19.06 22.38
CA MET A 156 -9.74 -18.26 22.16
C MET A 156 -10.20 -16.92 21.60
N VAL A 157 -10.27 -15.91 22.47
CA VAL A 157 -10.37 -14.52 22.07
C VAL A 157 -9.07 -14.17 21.35
N TYR A 158 -9.04 -14.31 20.03
CA TYR A 158 -8.02 -13.63 19.25
C TYR A 158 -8.30 -12.13 19.40
N HIS A 159 -7.42 -11.47 20.15
CA HIS A 159 -7.47 -10.03 20.36
C HIS A 159 -7.16 -9.34 19.03
N GLN A 160 -8.18 -9.22 18.18
CA GLN A 160 -8.16 -8.30 17.06
C GLN A 160 -7.96 -6.92 17.68
N LYS A 161 -6.76 -6.37 17.54
CA LYS A 161 -6.56 -4.93 17.69
C LYS A 161 -7.40 -4.29 16.60
N ARG A 162 -8.65 -3.96 16.95
CA ARG A 162 -9.54 -3.12 16.17
C ARG A 162 -8.81 -1.80 16.00
N TRP A 163 -8.24 -1.57 14.82
CA TRP A 163 -7.89 -0.21 14.40
C TRP A 163 -9.20 0.56 14.27
N THR A 164 -9.60 1.23 15.35
CA THR A 164 -10.67 2.22 15.31
C THR A 164 -10.26 3.29 14.32
N LEU A 165 -11.02 3.43 13.24
CA LEU A 165 -10.96 4.60 12.38
C LEU A 165 -11.12 5.85 13.27
N PRO A 166 -10.33 6.92 13.06
CA PRO A 166 -10.58 8.18 13.75
C PRO A 166 -11.98 8.68 13.36
N PRO A 167 -12.71 9.34 14.27
CA PRO A 167 -14.04 9.83 13.99
C PRO A 167 -13.99 10.81 12.82
N ALA A 168 -14.78 10.51 11.78
CA ALA A 168 -15.12 11.51 10.78
C ALA A 168 -15.75 12.69 11.53
N CYS A 169 -15.15 13.87 11.39
CA CYS A 169 -15.74 15.11 11.87
C CYS A 169 -17.12 15.26 11.22
N SER A 170 -18.15 15.10 12.03
CA SER A 170 -19.51 15.50 11.69
C SER A 170 -19.57 17.03 11.75
N SER A 171 -19.27 17.69 10.62
CA SER A 171 -19.67 19.08 10.44
C SER A 171 -21.16 19.09 10.13
N ARG A 172 -21.94 19.22 11.21
CA ARG A 172 -23.34 19.64 11.19
C ARG A 172 -23.41 20.96 10.42
N ALA A 173 -23.99 20.93 9.21
CA ALA A 173 -24.41 22.14 8.54
C ALA A 173 -25.49 22.81 9.41
N GLN A 174 -25.18 23.98 9.96
CA GLN A 174 -26.20 24.90 10.45
C GLN A 174 -26.59 25.79 9.26
N PRO A 175 -27.89 25.97 8.96
CA PRO A 175 -28.30 27.06 8.10
C PRO A 175 -28.17 28.37 8.90
N ALA A 176 -27.47 29.34 8.31
CA ALA A 176 -27.43 30.72 8.78
C ALA A 176 -28.64 31.50 8.19
N PRO A 177 -29.01 32.66 8.77
CA PRO A 177 -30.37 33.24 8.74
C PRO A 177 -30.83 33.78 7.39
#